data_AF-A0A925C765-F1
#
_entry.id   AF-A0A925C765-F1
#
_cell.length_a   1.000
_cell.length_b   1.000
_cell.length_c   1.000
_cell.angle_alpha   90.00
_cell.angle_beta   90.00
_cell.angle_gamma   90.00
#
_symmetry.space_group_name_H-M   'P 1'
#
loop_
_entity.id
_entity.type
_entity.pdbx_description
1 polymer ?
#
loop_
_entity_poly.entity_id
_entity_poly.type
_entity_poly.pdbx_seq_one_letter_code
_entity_poly.pdbx_strand_id
1 'polypeptide(L)'
;DQKQHLELARDIAQKFNNDFRASIEAAGYADGQFFPQPEPVITGPATRVMSLRDGTKKMSKSEPSDMSRINLMDDSDAIADKIKRAKTDMEPAPPSNLEELKARPEIDNLVGIYAALAGISKPAALDQLIATSNEGPSIYTGLKRALTEVAVERLAPIRAEIVRLMSDPAEIDRILADGSKRARAIAAPIFAEVKDVVGFVRS
;
A
#
# COMPACT_ATOMS: atom_id res chain seq x y z
N ASP A 1 5.98 3.36 -11.46
CA ASP A 1 6.44 4.77 -11.40
C ASP A 1 7.79 4.89 -10.70
N GLN A 2 8.09 4.16 -9.62
CA GLN A 2 9.35 4.32 -8.88
C GLN A 2 10.59 3.56 -9.41
N LYS A 3 10.44 2.70 -10.43
CA LYS A 3 11.55 1.87 -10.93
C LYS A 3 12.74 2.72 -11.41
N GLN A 4 12.47 3.78 -12.17
CA GLN A 4 13.52 4.64 -12.70
C GLN A 4 14.29 5.38 -11.59
N HIS A 5 13.61 5.76 -10.50
CA HIS A 5 14.28 6.39 -9.35
C HIS A 5 15.19 5.40 -8.61
N LEU A 6 14.80 4.13 -8.52
CA LEU A 6 15.66 3.09 -7.94
C LEU A 6 16.91 2.87 -8.80
N GLU A 7 16.78 2.77 -10.12
CA GLU A 7 17.94 2.64 -11.02
C GLU A 7 18.87 3.84 -10.89
N LEU A 8 18.33 5.07 -10.83
CA LEU A 8 19.15 6.26 -10.60
C LEU A 8 19.92 6.21 -9.27
N ALA A 9 19.30 5.71 -8.19
CA ALA A 9 19.98 5.55 -6.91
C ALA A 9 21.12 4.52 -6.99
N ARG A 10 20.94 3.43 -7.75
CA ARG A 10 21.98 2.42 -8.01
C ARG A 10 23.15 3.00 -8.80
N ASP A 11 22.84 3.75 -9.86
CA ASP A 11 23.84 4.42 -10.69
C ASP A 11 24.67 5.42 -9.89
N ILE A 12 24.02 6.24 -9.04
CA ILE A 12 24.70 7.20 -8.16
C ILE A 12 25.61 6.47 -7.16
N ALA A 13 25.12 5.41 -6.50
CA ALA A 13 25.92 4.61 -5.56
C ALA A 13 27.14 3.98 -6.25
N GLN A 14 26.95 3.39 -7.43
CA GLN A 14 28.03 2.78 -8.20
C GLN A 14 29.05 3.82 -8.65
N LYS A 15 28.58 4.98 -9.13
CA LYS A 15 29.46 6.06 -9.58
C LYS A 15 30.30 6.59 -8.42
N PHE A 16 29.71 6.81 -7.25
CA PHE A 16 30.45 7.25 -6.07
C PHE A 16 31.54 6.25 -5.68
N ASN A 17 31.21 4.96 -5.62
CA ASN A 17 32.17 3.91 -5.29
C ASN A 17 33.32 3.84 -6.31
N ASN A 18 33.06 4.11 -7.58
CA ASN A 18 34.07 4.12 -8.63
C ASN A 18 34.96 5.37 -8.58
N ASP A 19 34.35 6.56 -8.52
CA ASP A 19 35.06 7.84 -8.56
C ASP A 19 35.98 8.03 -7.35
N PHE A 20 35.53 7.59 -6.17
CA PHE A 20 36.26 7.76 -4.91
C PHE A 20 36.93 6.48 -4.41
N ARG A 21 37.07 5.45 -5.27
CA ARG A 21 37.56 4.12 -4.90
C ARG A 21 38.83 4.15 -4.04
N ALA A 22 39.85 4.90 -4.47
CA ALA A 22 41.12 4.98 -3.75
C ALA A 22 40.96 5.59 -2.35
N SER A 23 40.12 6.62 -2.21
CA SER A 23 39.82 7.27 -0.92
C SER A 23 38.99 6.36 -0.01
N ILE A 24 38.07 5.58 -0.58
CA ILE A 24 37.24 4.58 0.11
C ILE A 24 38.13 3.44 0.63
N GLU A 25 39.04 2.92 -0.18
CA GLU A 25 40.02 1.90 0.22
C GLU A 25 40.93 2.43 1.35
N ALA A 26 41.40 3.68 1.24
CA ALA A 26 42.18 4.34 2.29
C ALA A 26 41.39 4.55 3.60
N ALA A 27 40.07 4.72 3.50
CA ALA A 27 39.17 4.83 4.65
C ALA A 27 38.84 3.48 5.32
N GLY A 28 39.37 2.37 4.81
CA GLY A 28 39.24 1.04 5.43
C GLY A 28 38.27 0.08 4.74
N TYR A 29 37.65 0.48 3.64
CA TYR A 29 36.76 -0.38 2.84
C TYR A 29 37.57 -1.16 1.80
N ALA A 30 38.06 -2.34 2.18
CA ALA A 30 39.00 -3.12 1.38
C ALA A 30 38.50 -3.54 -0.01
N ASP A 31 37.18 -3.62 -0.22
CA ASP A 31 36.56 -3.93 -1.50
C ASP A 31 36.33 -2.69 -2.40
N GLY A 32 36.62 -1.50 -1.88
CA GLY A 32 36.38 -0.22 -2.53
C GLY A 32 34.89 0.12 -2.68
N GLN A 33 34.01 -0.49 -1.88
CA GLN A 33 32.57 -0.23 -1.90
C GLN A 33 32.15 0.51 -0.64
N PHE A 34 31.68 1.76 -0.78
CA PHE A 34 31.16 2.54 0.34
C PHE A 34 29.63 2.45 0.43
N PHE A 35 28.93 2.78 -0.66
CA PHE A 35 27.48 2.64 -0.71
C PHE A 35 27.07 1.24 -1.20
N PRO A 36 26.22 0.51 -0.45
CA PRO A 36 25.66 -0.74 -0.93
C PRO A 36 24.68 -0.48 -2.09
N GLN A 37 24.52 -1.47 -2.97
CA GLN A 37 23.57 -1.39 -4.08
C GLN A 37 22.14 -1.65 -3.58
N PRO A 38 21.21 -0.70 -3.70
CA PRO A 38 19.83 -0.91 -3.26
C PRO A 38 19.12 -1.89 -4.19
N GLU A 39 18.36 -2.81 -3.61
CA GLU A 39 17.58 -3.82 -4.32
C GLU A 39 16.07 -3.58 -4.16
N PRO A 40 15.25 -3.92 -5.17
CA PRO A 40 13.81 -3.82 -5.03
C PRO A 40 13.30 -4.84 -4.01
N VAL A 41 12.58 -4.35 -2.99
CA VAL A 41 11.88 -5.21 -2.05
C VAL A 41 10.56 -5.67 -2.68
N ILE A 42 10.46 -6.94 -3.06
CA ILE A 42 9.25 -7.54 -3.64
C ILE A 42 8.49 -8.26 -2.52
N THR A 43 7.51 -7.58 -1.92
CA THR A 43 6.67 -8.17 -0.87
C THR A 43 5.49 -8.93 -1.48
N GLY A 44 5.70 -10.21 -1.82
CA GLY A 44 4.64 -11.13 -2.28
C GLY A 44 3.76 -10.61 -3.43
N PRO A 45 2.73 -11.36 -3.84
CA PRO A 45 1.69 -10.81 -4.70
C PRO A 45 0.86 -9.81 -3.88
N ALA A 46 1.18 -8.52 -3.98
CA ALA A 46 0.33 -7.47 -3.43
C ALA A 46 -1.07 -7.61 -4.04
N THR A 47 -2.09 -7.78 -3.18
CA THR A 47 -3.50 -7.82 -3.62
C THR A 47 -3.79 -6.54 -4.40
N ARG A 48 -3.97 -6.67 -5.72
CA ARG A 48 -4.30 -5.53 -6.57
C ARG A 48 -5.75 -5.18 -6.30
N VAL A 49 -5.95 -4.08 -5.58
CA VAL A 49 -7.28 -3.51 -5.34
C VAL A 49 -7.60 -2.50 -6.45
N MET A 50 -8.73 -2.70 -7.09
CA MET A 50 -9.20 -1.92 -8.24
C MET A 50 -10.21 -0.86 -7.80
N SER A 51 -10.47 0.11 -8.66
CA SER A 51 -11.44 1.18 -8.41
C SER A 51 -12.85 0.60 -8.22
N LEU A 52 -13.58 1.12 -7.25
CA LEU A 52 -14.99 0.78 -7.02
C LEU A 52 -15.91 1.26 -8.16
N ARG A 53 -15.41 2.11 -9.06
CA ARG A 53 -16.18 2.66 -10.19
C ARG A 53 -15.75 2.09 -11.53
N ASP A 54 -14.57 1.49 -11.60
CA ASP A 54 -13.98 0.90 -12.81
C ASP A 54 -13.06 -0.25 -12.41
N GLY A 55 -13.55 -1.49 -12.50
CA GLY A 55 -12.80 -2.69 -12.10
C GLY A 55 -11.54 -2.93 -12.93
N THR A 56 -11.37 -2.25 -14.07
CA THR A 56 -10.18 -2.36 -14.93
C THR A 56 -9.05 -1.42 -14.53
N LYS A 57 -9.35 -0.40 -13.70
CA LYS A 57 -8.38 0.59 -13.24
C LYS A 57 -7.97 0.34 -11.79
N LYS A 58 -6.67 0.42 -11.52
CA LYS A 58 -6.15 0.34 -10.15
C LYS A 58 -6.75 1.46 -9.30
N MET A 59 -7.10 1.16 -8.05
CA MET A 59 -7.54 2.18 -7.10
C MET A 59 -6.42 3.23 -6.93
N SER A 60 -6.77 4.52 -7.08
CA SER A 60 -5.82 5.63 -7.01
C SER A 60 -6.26 6.71 -6.03
N LYS A 61 -5.30 7.21 -5.24
CA LYS A 61 -5.47 8.39 -4.38
C LYS A 61 -5.63 9.69 -5.19
N SER A 62 -5.15 9.73 -6.43
CA SER A 62 -5.26 10.91 -7.29
C SER A 62 -6.52 10.93 -8.16
N GLU A 63 -7.33 9.87 -8.14
CA GLU A 63 -8.60 9.86 -8.89
C GLU A 63 -9.54 10.96 -8.36
N PRO A 64 -10.15 11.79 -9.24
CA PRO A 64 -11.00 12.91 -8.80
C PRO A 64 -12.24 12.46 -8.03
N SER A 65 -12.83 11.33 -8.42
CA SER A 65 -14.01 10.78 -7.78
C SER A 65 -13.63 10.01 -6.53
N ASP A 66 -13.89 10.56 -5.35
CA ASP A 66 -13.63 9.86 -4.08
C ASP A 66 -14.41 8.53 -3.95
N MET A 67 -15.54 8.40 -4.65
CA MET A 67 -16.32 7.17 -4.75
C MET A 67 -15.59 6.00 -5.42
N SER A 68 -14.41 6.23 -6.01
CA SER A 68 -13.59 5.16 -6.61
C SER A 68 -12.78 4.37 -5.59
N ARG A 69 -12.70 4.84 -4.33
CA ARG A 69 -11.78 4.30 -3.33
C ARG A 69 -12.37 4.31 -1.92
N ILE A 70 -11.88 3.41 -1.08
CA ILE A 70 -12.09 3.43 0.37
C ILE A 70 -10.85 4.05 1.01
N ASN A 71 -11.01 5.15 1.74
CA ASN A 71 -9.92 5.79 2.47
C ASN A 71 -9.84 5.23 3.89
N LEU A 72 -8.63 5.19 4.46
CA LEU A 72 -8.44 4.76 5.86
C LEU A 72 -9.12 5.68 6.90
N MET A 73 -9.50 6.89 6.47
CA MET A 73 -10.20 7.88 7.29
C MET A 73 -11.71 7.90 7.09
N ASP A 74 -12.24 7.13 6.14
CA ASP A 74 -13.68 7.04 5.92
C ASP A 74 -14.35 6.49 7.18
N ASP A 75 -15.44 7.11 7.61
CA ASP A 75 -16.30 6.56 8.67
C ASP A 75 -17.20 5.44 8.14
N SER A 76 -17.95 4.82 9.04
CA SER A 76 -18.82 3.70 8.71
C SER A 76 -19.84 4.02 7.63
N ASP A 77 -20.40 5.24 7.65
CA ASP A 77 -21.41 5.68 6.69
C ASP A 77 -20.80 5.92 5.31
N ALA A 78 -19.62 6.55 5.25
CA ALA A 78 -18.89 6.76 4.00
C ALA A 78 -18.45 5.43 3.37
N ILE A 79 -17.96 4.47 4.17
CA ILE A 79 -17.62 3.12 3.70
C ILE A 79 -18.87 2.44 3.12
N ALA A 80 -19.99 2.49 3.84
CA ALA A 80 -21.25 1.89 3.42
C ALA A 80 -21.78 2.50 2.10
N ASP A 81 -21.79 3.83 1.97
CA ASP A 81 -22.27 4.49 0.74
C ASP A 81 -21.38 4.17 -0.46
N LYS A 82 -20.05 4.14 -0.26
CA LYS A 82 -19.08 3.78 -1.30
C LYS A 82 -19.24 2.36 -1.81
N ILE A 83 -19.36 1.38 -0.90
CA ILE A 83 -19.55 -0.02 -1.26
C ILE A 83 -20.93 -0.23 -1.91
N LYS A 84 -21.98 0.40 -1.37
CA LYS A 84 -23.33 0.35 -1.94
C LYS A 84 -23.33 0.82 -3.39
N ARG A 85 -22.64 1.93 -3.68
CA ARG A 85 -22.52 2.55 -5.01
C ARG A 85 -21.38 2.00 -5.87
N ALA A 86 -20.65 0.99 -5.38
CA ALA A 86 -19.64 0.32 -6.18
C ALA A 86 -20.29 -0.28 -7.42
N LYS A 87 -19.63 -0.13 -8.57
CA LYS A 87 -20.09 -0.66 -9.84
C LYS A 87 -20.10 -2.18 -9.78
N THR A 88 -21.16 -2.77 -10.31
CA THR A 88 -21.31 -4.21 -10.54
C THR A 88 -21.74 -4.39 -12.00
N ASP A 89 -21.64 -5.61 -12.52
CA ASP A 89 -22.20 -5.92 -13.83
C ASP A 89 -23.73 -6.17 -13.75
N MET A 90 -24.34 -6.48 -14.89
CA MET A 90 -25.78 -6.69 -15.04
C MET A 90 -26.13 -8.17 -15.30
N GLU A 91 -25.21 -9.09 -15.02
CA GLU A 91 -25.46 -10.52 -15.23
C GLU A 91 -26.52 -11.03 -14.23
N PRO A 92 -27.41 -11.92 -14.66
CA PRO A 92 -28.53 -12.39 -13.85
C PRO A 92 -28.11 -13.39 -12.76
N ALA A 93 -26.91 -13.96 -12.85
CA ALA A 93 -26.41 -15.00 -11.95
C ALA A 93 -24.98 -14.68 -11.44
N PRO A 94 -24.63 -15.14 -10.22
CA PRO A 94 -23.26 -15.05 -9.74
C PRO A 94 -22.32 -15.94 -10.57
N PRO A 95 -21.02 -15.60 -10.66
CA PRO A 95 -20.04 -16.46 -11.32
C PRO A 95 -19.98 -17.83 -10.63
N SER A 96 -19.93 -18.91 -11.40
CA SER A 96 -19.91 -20.27 -10.85
C SER A 96 -18.51 -20.71 -10.40
N ASN A 97 -17.47 -20.05 -10.90
CA ASN A 97 -16.07 -20.39 -10.67
C ASN A 97 -15.14 -19.18 -10.84
N LEU A 98 -13.86 -19.37 -10.53
CA LEU A 98 -12.86 -18.30 -10.61
C LEU A 98 -12.56 -17.81 -12.04
N GLU A 99 -12.71 -18.66 -13.08
CA GLU A 99 -12.47 -18.22 -14.46
C GLU A 99 -13.57 -17.27 -14.94
N GLU A 100 -14.83 -17.59 -14.63
CA GLU A 100 -15.95 -16.68 -14.88
C GLU A 100 -15.83 -15.39 -14.07
N LEU A 101 -15.36 -15.48 -12.82
CA LEU A 101 -15.12 -14.31 -11.98
C LEU A 101 -14.08 -13.37 -12.60
N LYS A 102 -12.96 -13.90 -13.12
CA LYS A 102 -11.92 -13.09 -13.78
C LYS A 102 -12.44 -12.29 -14.99
N ALA A 103 -13.44 -12.80 -15.70
CA ALA A 103 -14.07 -12.11 -16.81
C ALA A 103 -14.95 -10.93 -16.38
N ARG A 104 -15.22 -10.78 -15.07
CA ARG A 104 -16.13 -9.81 -14.47
C ARG A 104 -15.37 -8.90 -13.50
N PRO A 105 -14.59 -7.93 -14.00
CA PRO A 105 -13.56 -7.24 -13.21
C PRO A 105 -14.14 -6.46 -12.02
N GLU A 106 -15.34 -5.89 -12.13
CA GLU A 106 -16.03 -5.25 -11.02
C GLU A 106 -16.33 -6.23 -9.88
N ILE A 107 -16.79 -7.44 -10.20
CA ILE A 107 -17.16 -8.45 -9.21
C ILE A 107 -15.90 -9.11 -8.64
N ASP A 108 -14.92 -9.41 -9.49
CA ASP A 108 -13.62 -9.93 -9.10
C ASP A 108 -12.94 -9.02 -8.06
N ASN A 109 -13.07 -7.71 -8.24
CA ASN A 109 -12.57 -6.72 -7.30
C ASN A 109 -13.31 -6.77 -5.96
N LEU A 110 -14.64 -6.77 -5.95
CA LEU A 110 -15.42 -6.81 -4.70
C LEU A 110 -15.17 -8.11 -3.91
N VAL A 111 -15.14 -9.26 -4.60
CA VAL A 111 -14.80 -10.56 -4.01
C VAL A 111 -13.36 -10.56 -3.49
N GLY A 112 -12.42 -9.97 -4.23
CA GLY A 112 -11.03 -9.84 -3.80
C GLY A 112 -10.84 -8.96 -2.57
N ILE A 113 -11.54 -7.82 -2.49
CA ILE A 113 -11.51 -6.94 -1.32
C ILE A 113 -12.11 -7.66 -0.11
N TYR A 114 -13.26 -8.32 -0.29
CA TYR A 114 -13.90 -9.08 0.79
C TYR A 114 -12.97 -10.18 1.32
N ALA A 115 -12.36 -10.97 0.43
CA ALA A 115 -11.40 -12.02 0.79
C ALA A 115 -10.24 -11.47 1.64
N ALA A 116 -9.66 -10.34 1.21
CA ALA A 116 -8.55 -9.71 1.90
C ALA A 116 -8.91 -9.19 3.30
N LEU A 117 -10.08 -8.55 3.45
CA LEU A 117 -10.53 -8.00 4.72
C LEU A 117 -11.04 -9.08 5.69
N ALA A 118 -11.71 -10.10 5.18
CA ALA A 118 -12.15 -11.24 5.97
C ALA A 118 -11.01 -12.20 6.33
N GLY A 119 -9.87 -12.13 5.64
CA GLY A 119 -8.73 -13.03 5.86
C GLY A 119 -9.00 -14.44 5.35
N ILE A 120 -9.79 -14.58 4.29
CA ILE A 120 -10.18 -15.85 3.69
C ILE A 120 -9.66 -15.97 2.25
N SER A 121 -9.75 -17.16 1.68
CA SER A 121 -9.37 -17.38 0.28
C SER A 121 -10.40 -16.75 -0.68
N LYS A 122 -9.95 -16.39 -1.89
CA LYS A 122 -10.83 -15.86 -2.95
C LYS A 122 -11.95 -16.83 -3.36
N PRO A 123 -11.73 -18.16 -3.43
CA PRO A 123 -12.82 -19.14 -3.57
C PRO A 123 -13.88 -19.04 -2.47
N ALA A 124 -13.49 -18.97 -1.20
CA ALA A 124 -14.44 -18.85 -0.09
C ALA A 124 -15.23 -17.52 -0.15
N ALA A 125 -14.59 -16.45 -0.62
CA ALA A 125 -15.27 -15.18 -0.88
C ALA A 125 -16.26 -15.26 -2.05
N LEU A 126 -15.98 -16.06 -3.09
CA LEU A 126 -16.92 -16.34 -4.16
C LEU A 126 -18.11 -17.15 -3.64
N ASP A 127 -17.88 -18.14 -2.79
CA ASP A 127 -18.95 -18.91 -2.14
C ASP A 127 -19.87 -17.99 -1.32
N GLN A 128 -19.30 -16.98 -0.64
CA GLN A 128 -20.08 -15.96 0.06
C GLN A 128 -20.99 -15.16 -0.89
N LEU A 129 -20.48 -14.76 -2.06
CA LEU A 129 -21.31 -14.08 -3.08
C LEU A 129 -22.48 -14.98 -3.52
N ILE A 130 -22.20 -16.25 -3.79
CA ILE A 130 -23.23 -17.21 -4.22
C ILE A 130 -24.28 -17.40 -3.12
N ALA A 131 -23.85 -17.63 -1.87
CA ALA A 131 -24.73 -17.86 -0.73
C ALA A 131 -25.65 -16.65 -0.44
N THR A 132 -25.16 -15.44 -0.69
CA THR A 132 -25.89 -14.19 -0.40
C THR A 132 -26.62 -13.59 -1.60
N SER A 133 -26.64 -14.30 -2.73
CA SER A 133 -27.20 -13.81 -4.01
C SER A 133 -28.72 -13.59 -4.00
N ASN A 134 -29.44 -14.11 -2.99
CA ASN A 134 -30.88 -13.92 -2.85
C ASN A 134 -31.26 -12.85 -1.80
N GLU A 135 -30.28 -12.15 -1.22
CA GLU A 135 -30.49 -11.26 -0.06
C GLU A 135 -30.83 -9.80 -0.43
N GLY A 136 -31.61 -9.58 -1.48
CA GLY A 136 -32.05 -8.22 -1.82
C GLY A 136 -32.46 -8.03 -3.29
N PRO A 137 -32.58 -6.78 -3.75
CA PRO A 137 -33.04 -6.46 -5.10
C PRO A 137 -32.06 -6.84 -6.22
N SER A 138 -30.80 -7.10 -5.85
CA SER A 138 -29.74 -7.54 -6.75
C SER A 138 -28.93 -8.64 -6.09
N ILE A 139 -28.37 -9.55 -6.90
CA ILE A 139 -27.50 -10.64 -6.47
C ILE A 139 -26.22 -10.20 -5.73
N TYR A 140 -25.88 -8.91 -5.77
CA TYR A 140 -24.72 -8.38 -5.03
C TYR A 140 -25.09 -7.71 -3.71
N THR A 141 -26.39 -7.61 -3.39
CA THR A 141 -26.84 -6.86 -2.20
C THR A 141 -26.24 -7.45 -0.93
N GLY A 142 -26.33 -8.78 -0.78
CA GLY A 142 -25.80 -9.47 0.39
C GLY A 142 -24.26 -9.42 0.47
N LEU A 143 -23.54 -9.63 -0.64
CA LEU A 143 -22.09 -9.46 -0.68
C LEU A 143 -21.67 -8.04 -0.29
N LYS A 144 -22.33 -7.00 -0.83
CA LYS A 144 -22.03 -5.60 -0.50
C LYS A 144 -22.29 -5.28 0.96
N ARG A 145 -23.33 -5.86 1.57
CA ARG A 145 -23.58 -5.75 3.01
C ARG A 145 -22.46 -6.41 3.82
N ALA A 146 -22.14 -7.67 3.53
CA ALA A 146 -21.06 -8.39 4.22
C ALA A 146 -19.70 -7.69 4.06
N LEU A 147 -19.42 -7.15 2.86
CA LEU A 147 -18.22 -6.36 2.61
C LEU A 147 -18.19 -5.05 3.42
N THR A 148 -19.34 -4.39 3.58
CA THR A 148 -19.44 -3.19 4.41
C THR A 148 -19.14 -3.51 5.86
N GLU A 149 -19.75 -4.56 6.40
CA GLU A 149 -19.56 -4.99 7.80
C GLU A 149 -18.08 -5.28 8.10
N VAL A 150 -17.45 -6.13 7.28
CA VAL A 150 -16.03 -6.48 7.49
C VAL A 150 -15.10 -5.29 7.24
N ALA A 151 -15.41 -4.40 6.30
CA ALA A 151 -14.61 -3.20 6.07
C ALA A 151 -14.68 -2.24 7.26
N VAL A 152 -15.87 -2.03 7.83
CA VAL A 152 -16.04 -1.20 9.03
C VAL A 152 -15.31 -1.83 10.22
N GLU A 153 -15.47 -3.14 10.45
CA GLU A 153 -14.79 -3.85 11.54
C GLU A 153 -13.27 -3.71 11.47
N ARG A 154 -12.69 -3.85 10.27
CA ARG A 154 -11.24 -3.78 10.07
C ARG A 154 -10.68 -2.36 10.09
N LEU A 155 -11.40 -1.40 9.53
CA LEU A 155 -10.90 -0.04 9.35
C LEU A 155 -11.20 0.88 10.55
N ALA A 156 -12.27 0.61 11.31
CA ALA A 156 -12.65 1.46 12.45
C ALA A 156 -11.54 1.60 13.51
N PRO A 157 -10.82 0.52 13.93
CA PRO A 157 -9.71 0.67 14.88
C PRO A 157 -8.56 1.51 14.33
N ILE A 158 -8.27 1.39 13.03
CA ILE A 158 -7.22 2.17 12.36
C ILE A 158 -7.61 3.65 12.33
N ARG A 159 -8.85 3.95 11.93
CA ARG A 159 -9.37 5.32 11.95
C ARG A 159 -9.36 5.91 13.35
N ALA A 160 -9.79 5.14 14.35
CA ALA A 160 -9.80 5.59 15.75
C ALA A 160 -8.38 5.97 16.21
N GLU A 161 -7.37 5.17 15.85
CA GLU A 161 -5.98 5.47 16.19
C GLU A 161 -5.45 6.71 15.45
N ILE A 162 -5.79 6.87 14.16
CA ILE A 162 -5.43 8.07 13.42
C ILE A 162 -6.06 9.32 14.07
N VAL A 163 -7.35 9.26 14.42
CA VAL A 163 -8.05 10.37 15.09
C VAL A 163 -7.42 10.66 16.45
N ARG A 164 -7.11 9.63 17.24
CA ARG A 164 -6.44 9.78 18.54
C ARG A 164 -5.10 10.51 18.39
N LEU A 165 -4.26 10.06 17.46
CA LEU A 165 -2.96 10.68 17.19
C LEU A 165 -3.11 12.12 16.68
N MET A 166 -4.04 12.37 15.75
CA MET A 166 -4.30 13.72 15.24
C MET A 166 -4.83 14.68 16.30
N SER A 167 -5.49 14.16 17.35
CA SER A 167 -5.97 14.96 18.49
C SER A 167 -4.89 15.25 19.54
N ASP A 168 -3.72 14.59 19.46
CA ASP A 168 -2.57 14.83 20.32
C ASP A 168 -1.30 15.15 19.49
N PRO A 169 -1.18 16.38 18.97
CA PRO A 169 0.00 16.80 18.22
C PRO A 169 1.31 16.66 19.01
N ALA A 170 1.26 16.81 20.34
CA ALA A 170 2.44 16.68 21.18
C ALA A 170 2.98 15.24 21.18
N GLU A 171 2.10 14.24 21.15
CA GLU A 171 2.52 12.84 20.97
C GLU A 171 3.12 12.58 19.59
N ILE A 172 2.54 13.14 18.53
CA ILE A 172 3.14 13.07 17.18
C ILE A 172 4.54 13.66 17.19
N ASP A 173 4.73 14.85 17.77
CA ASP A 173 6.03 15.50 17.88
C ASP A 173 7.03 14.66 18.68
N ARG A 174 6.59 14.01 19.77
CA ARG A 174 7.44 13.07 20.53
C ARG A 174 7.90 11.90 19.69
N ILE A 175 6.99 11.25 18.96
CA ILE A 175 7.30 10.11 18.08
C ILE A 175 8.25 10.54 16.95
N LEU A 176 7.99 11.69 16.31
CA LEU A 176 8.84 12.23 15.25
C LEU A 176 10.22 12.61 15.78
N ALA A 177 10.31 13.20 16.98
CA ALA A 177 11.58 13.55 17.61
C ALA A 177 12.41 12.30 17.94
N ASP A 178 11.80 11.24 18.47
CA ASP A 178 12.47 9.96 18.69
C ASP A 178 12.96 9.34 17.38
N GLY A 179 12.08 9.23 16.38
CA GLY A 179 12.42 8.70 15.06
C GLY A 179 13.56 9.49 14.40
N SER A 180 13.53 10.81 14.52
CA SER A 180 14.60 11.69 14.02
C SER A 180 15.93 11.44 14.72
N LYS A 181 15.94 11.26 16.05
CA LYS A 181 17.16 10.92 16.80
C LYS A 181 17.75 9.59 16.33
N ARG A 182 16.91 8.55 16.21
CA ARG A 182 17.35 7.22 15.74
C ARG A 182 17.88 7.27 14.30
N ALA A 183 17.17 7.96 13.40
CA ALA A 183 17.61 8.13 12.01
C ALA A 183 18.94 8.90 11.91
N ARG A 184 19.11 9.98 12.69
CA ARG A 184 20.37 10.75 12.73
C ARG A 184 21.54 9.94 13.29
N ALA A 185 21.31 9.12 14.31
CA ALA A 185 22.34 8.26 14.87
C ALA A 185 22.92 7.29 13.83
N ILE A 186 22.12 6.88 12.85
CA ILE A 186 22.55 6.03 11.72
C ILE A 186 23.16 6.87 10.60
N ALA A 187 22.49 7.95 10.18
CA ALA A 187 22.87 8.70 8.98
C ALA A 187 24.06 9.65 9.19
N ALA A 188 24.22 10.24 10.38
CA ALA A 188 25.26 11.24 10.63
C ALA A 188 26.69 10.68 10.53
N PRO A 189 27.01 9.47 11.07
CA PRO A 189 28.31 8.85 10.87
C PRO A 189 28.61 8.59 9.39
N ILE A 190 27.66 7.98 8.67
CA ILE A 190 27.80 7.69 7.23
C ILE A 190 28.07 8.98 6.46
N PHE A 191 27.33 10.06 6.75
CA PHE A 191 27.54 11.34 6.08
C PHE A 191 28.88 11.99 6.45
N ALA A 192 29.37 11.84 7.68
CA ALA A 192 30.69 12.31 8.07
C ALA A 192 31.79 11.58 7.29
N GLU A 193 31.67 10.27 7.11
CA GLU A 193 32.59 9.46 6.31
C GLU A 193 32.54 9.84 4.82
N VAL A 194 31.35 10.12 4.27
CA VAL A 194 31.22 10.66 2.90
C VAL A 194 32.03 11.94 2.74
N LYS A 195 31.96 12.85 3.73
CA LYS A 195 32.74 14.10 3.67
C LYS A 195 34.25 13.84 3.66
N ASP A 196 34.71 12.86 4.43
CA ASP A 196 36.13 12.50 4.46
C ASP A 196 36.57 11.86 3.13
N VAL A 197 35.78 10.93 2.60
CA VAL A 197 36.04 10.27 1.32
C VAL A 197 36.12 11.27 0.17
N VAL A 198 35.26 12.29 0.19
CA VAL A 198 35.26 13.39 -0.79
C VAL A 198 36.40 14.39 -0.55
N GLY A 199 36.96 14.42 0.67
CA GLY A 199 38.08 15.30 1.03
C GLY A 199 37.68 16.69 1.54
N PHE A 200 36.49 16.83 2.13
CA PHE A 200 36.10 18.10 2.74
C PHE A 200 36.89 18.40 4.02
N VAL A 201 37.30 19.65 4.19
CA VAL A 201 37.92 20.13 5.43
C VAL A 201 36.85 20.25 6.51
N ARG A 202 37.10 19.66 7.68
CA ARG A 202 36.22 19.74 8.84
C ARG A 202 36.45 21.07 9.55
N SER A 203 35.41 21.90 9.64
CA SER A 203 35.35 23.10 10.48
C SER A 203 34.86 22.79 11.88
#